data_AF-A0A7D7QG40-F1
#
_entry.id   AF-A0A7D7QG40-F1
#
_cell.length_a   1.000
_cell.length_b   1.000
_cell.length_c   1.000
_cell.angle_alpha   90.00
_cell.angle_beta   90.00
_cell.angle_gamma   90.00
#
_symmetry.space_group_name_H-M   'P 1'
#
loop_
_entity.id
_entity.type
_entity.pdbx_description
1 polymer ?
#
loop_
_entity_poly.entity_id
_entity_poly.type
_entity_poly.pdbx_seq_one_letter_code
_entity_poly.pdbx_strand_id
1 'polypeptide(L)'
;MKLAYSALFAAIMMSCAASGAAKTATVTRDCTGTYLRVDSKDWLVCNAEILSKHKEGAVVTAKFEKTNLCPEFADKVVCMMYHENEGLIRITDLK
;
A
#
# COMPACT_ATOMS: atom_id res chain seq x y z
N MET A 1 -39.42 -1.50 50.07
CA MET A 1 -38.10 -1.65 49.42
C MET A 1 -38.23 -1.21 47.98
N LYS A 2 -37.50 -0.16 47.59
CA LYS A 2 -37.61 0.53 46.31
C LYS A 2 -36.32 0.29 45.51
N LEU A 3 -36.49 0.14 44.18
CA LEU A 3 -35.51 0.39 43.10
C LEU A 3 -34.41 -0.67 42.94
N ALA A 4 -33.97 -1.11 41.75
CA ALA A 4 -34.14 -0.60 40.40
C ALA A 4 -33.88 -1.70 39.35
N TYR A 5 -34.53 -1.55 38.20
CA TYR A 5 -34.21 -2.17 36.92
C TYR A 5 -32.72 -1.99 36.58
N SER A 6 -32.04 -3.06 36.14
CA SER A 6 -30.75 -2.96 35.46
C SER A 6 -30.88 -3.55 34.06
N ALA A 7 -31.24 -2.70 33.11
CA ALA A 7 -31.09 -2.97 31.68
C ALA A 7 -29.59 -2.88 31.35
N LEU A 8 -28.94 -4.03 31.18
CA LEU A 8 -27.53 -4.08 30.80
C LEU A 8 -27.40 -3.86 29.29
N PHE A 9 -26.88 -2.69 28.94
CA PHE A 9 -26.54 -2.21 27.60
C PHE A 9 -25.70 -3.25 26.82
N ALA A 10 -26.24 -3.78 25.72
CA ALA A 10 -25.47 -4.50 24.72
C ALA A 10 -24.74 -3.47 23.84
N ALA A 11 -23.48 -3.20 24.15
CA ALA A 11 -22.62 -2.36 23.31
C ALA A 11 -22.28 -3.11 22.01
N ILE A 12 -22.74 -2.53 20.91
CA ILE A 12 -22.67 -3.05 19.55
C ILE A 12 -21.22 -2.90 19.07
N MET A 13 -20.58 -4.00 18.69
CA MET A 13 -19.22 -4.02 18.14
C MET A 13 -19.23 -3.41 16.73
N MET A 14 -19.00 -2.11 16.62
CA MET A 14 -18.69 -1.46 15.34
C MET A 14 -17.22 -1.74 14.99
N SER A 15 -16.97 -2.78 14.19
CA SER A 15 -15.68 -2.95 13.52
C SER A 15 -15.55 -1.89 12.43
N CYS A 16 -14.74 -0.87 12.68
CA CYS A 16 -14.32 0.06 11.65
C CYS A 16 -13.36 -0.69 10.71
N ALA A 17 -13.85 -1.14 9.55
CA ALA A 17 -13.00 -1.62 8.47
C ALA A 17 -12.25 -0.41 7.87
N ALA A 18 -11.17 0.02 8.53
CA ALA A 18 -10.33 1.09 8.03
C ALA A 18 -9.67 0.60 6.72
N SER A 19 -10.19 1.09 5.58
CA SER A 19 -9.48 1.07 4.29
C SER A 19 -8.02 1.46 4.53
N GLY A 20 -7.08 0.66 4.01
CA GLY A 20 -5.66 0.67 4.41
C GLY A 20 -5.10 2.06 4.72
N ALA A 21 -4.47 2.20 5.89
CA ALA A 21 -3.87 3.46 6.30
C ALA A 21 -2.80 3.89 5.28
N ALA A 22 -2.75 5.18 4.98
CA ALA A 22 -1.71 5.72 4.13
C ALA A 22 -0.33 5.53 4.79
N LYS A 23 0.67 5.20 3.98
CA LYS A 23 2.05 4.94 4.40
C LYS A 23 2.96 5.98 3.77
N THR A 24 3.89 6.51 4.56
CA THR A 24 5.01 7.28 4.03
C THR A 24 5.98 6.30 3.38
N ALA A 25 6.30 6.54 2.12
CA ALA A 25 7.16 5.68 1.32
C ALA A 25 8.19 6.49 0.54
N THR A 26 9.35 5.90 0.28
CA THR A 26 10.35 6.48 -0.62
C THR A 26 10.24 5.82 -1.98
N VAL A 27 10.15 6.61 -3.05
CA VAL A 27 10.15 6.08 -4.41
C VAL A 27 11.55 5.62 -4.76
N THR A 28 11.67 4.34 -5.11
CA THR A 28 12.93 3.71 -5.54
C THR A 28 12.76 3.14 -6.94
N ARG A 29 13.76 3.28 -7.81
CA ARG A 29 13.71 2.78 -9.19
C ARG A 29 15.02 2.17 -9.60
N ASP A 30 14.90 1.12 -10.38
CA ASP A 30 16.02 0.56 -11.12
C ASP A 30 15.53 -0.08 -12.42
N CYS A 31 16.39 -0.85 -13.08
CA CYS A 31 16.05 -1.50 -14.34
C CYS A 31 15.11 -2.72 -14.19
N THR A 32 14.76 -3.11 -12.95
CA THR A 32 13.80 -4.19 -12.65
C THR A 32 12.40 -3.65 -12.36
N GLY A 33 12.27 -2.37 -11.96
CA GLY A 33 10.97 -1.75 -11.79
C GLY A 33 10.96 -0.44 -11.02
N THR A 34 9.76 -0.05 -10.58
CA THR A 34 9.54 1.07 -9.67
C THR A 34 8.92 0.54 -8.39
N TYR A 35 9.45 0.99 -7.27
CA TYR A 35 9.17 0.48 -5.94
C TYR A 35 8.73 1.61 -5.02
N LEU A 36 7.91 1.26 -4.04
CA LEU A 36 7.73 2.06 -2.83
C LEU A 36 8.44 1.36 -1.68
N ARG A 37 9.42 2.05 -1.08
CA ARG A 37 10.12 1.61 0.12
C ARG A 37 9.38 2.06 1.36
N VAL A 38 8.88 1.13 2.15
CA VAL A 38 8.20 1.36 3.43
C VAL A 38 8.88 0.52 4.50
N ASP A 39 9.31 1.15 5.60
CA ASP A 39 10.01 0.45 6.71
C ASP A 39 11.19 -0.42 6.23
N SER A 40 11.99 0.11 5.30
CA SER A 40 13.14 -0.55 4.65
C SER A 40 12.81 -1.77 3.77
N LYS A 41 11.52 -2.00 3.48
CA LYS A 41 11.04 -3.04 2.59
C LYS A 41 10.56 -2.46 1.27
N ASP A 42 10.97 -3.07 0.17
CA ASP A 42 10.58 -2.63 -1.17
C ASP A 42 9.37 -3.41 -1.67
N TRP A 43 8.41 -2.65 -2.21
CA TRP A 43 7.19 -3.18 -2.80
C TRP A 43 7.11 -2.78 -4.27
N LEU A 44 7.03 -3.76 -5.16
CA LEU A 44 7.00 -3.53 -6.60
C LEU A 44 5.63 -2.99 -7.01
N VAL A 45 5.62 -1.82 -7.64
CA VAL A 45 4.39 -1.09 -7.98
C VAL A 45 3.90 -1.48 -9.37
N CYS A 46 2.68 -2.04 -9.47
CA CYS A 46 2.06 -2.37 -10.76
C CYS A 46 1.84 -1.10 -11.61
N ASN A 47 1.14 -0.12 -11.05
CA ASN A 47 0.72 1.11 -11.72
C ASN A 47 1.75 2.25 -11.56
N ALA A 48 3.02 1.96 -11.85
CA ALA A 48 4.16 2.86 -11.60
C ALA A 48 4.04 4.25 -12.26
N GLU A 49 3.23 4.40 -13.31
CA GLU A 49 3.01 5.68 -13.99
C GLU A 49 2.42 6.77 -13.08
N ILE A 50 1.68 6.39 -12.02
CA ILE A 50 1.17 7.34 -11.03
C ILE A 50 2.31 8.10 -10.31
N LEU A 51 3.50 7.51 -10.26
CA LEU A 51 4.70 8.08 -9.66
C LEU A 51 5.56 8.85 -10.69
N SER A 52 5.13 9.00 -11.95
CA SER A 52 5.93 9.63 -13.02
C SER A 52 6.44 11.04 -12.70
N LYS A 53 5.68 11.81 -11.92
CA LYS A 53 6.06 13.18 -11.49
C LYS A 53 7.01 13.21 -10.28
N HIS A 54 7.20 12.07 -9.61
CA HIS A 54 8.02 11.95 -8.41
C HIS A 54 9.40 11.43 -8.79
N LYS A 55 10.46 12.13 -8.39
CA LYS A 55 11.83 11.73 -8.71
C LYS A 55 12.27 10.51 -7.89
N GLU A 56 13.41 9.94 -8.26
CA GLU A 56 14.10 8.95 -7.43
C GLU A 56 14.39 9.51 -6.04
N GLY A 57 14.15 8.71 -5.00
CA GLY A 57 14.31 9.13 -3.60
C GLY A 57 13.22 10.08 -3.09
N ALA A 58 12.21 10.41 -3.89
CA ALA A 58 11.11 11.26 -3.44
C ALA A 58 10.30 10.55 -2.34
N VAL A 59 9.94 11.29 -1.29
CA VAL A 59 9.05 10.80 -0.23
C VAL A 59 7.62 11.12 -0.61
N VAL A 60 6.75 10.11 -0.61
CA VAL A 60 5.33 10.21 -0.94
C VAL A 60 4.48 9.61 0.19
N THR A 61 3.23 10.04 0.29
CA THR A 61 2.25 9.39 1.17
C THR A 61 1.25 8.65 0.30
N ALA A 62 1.24 7.32 0.36
CA ALA A 62 0.43 6.49 -0.53
C ALA A 62 -0.42 5.47 0.24
N LYS A 63 -1.61 5.18 -0.26
CA LYS A 63 -2.35 3.95 0.06
C LYS A 63 -2.17 2.96 -1.08
N PHE A 64 -2.07 1.69 -0.73
CA PHE A 64 -1.92 0.62 -1.71
C PHE A 64 -2.47 -0.69 -1.17
N GLU A 65 -2.78 -1.58 -2.11
CA GLU A 65 -3.25 -2.93 -1.83
C GLU A 65 -2.27 -3.94 -2.42
N LYS A 66 -2.08 -5.06 -1.72
CA LYS A 66 -1.31 -6.19 -2.27
C LYS A 66 -2.09 -6.85 -3.39
N THR A 67 -1.39 -7.28 -4.42
CA THR A 67 -1.97 -8.02 -5.54
C THR A 67 -1.03 -9.16 -5.94
N ASN A 68 -1.57 -10.13 -6.65
CA ASN A 68 -0.79 -11.23 -7.24
C ASN A 68 -0.63 -11.06 -8.76
N LEU A 69 -1.23 -10.01 -9.34
CA LEU A 69 -1.26 -9.79 -10.78
C LEU A 69 -1.04 -8.30 -11.10
N CYS A 70 -0.07 -8.03 -11.97
CA CYS A 70 0.16 -6.73 -12.61
C CYS A 70 0.12 -6.92 -14.14
N PRO A 71 -1.03 -6.75 -14.81
CA PRO A 71 -1.10 -6.80 -16.26
C PRO A 71 -0.16 -5.80 -16.96
N GLU A 72 0.17 -4.69 -16.28
CA GLU A 72 1.08 -3.65 -16.75
C GLU A 72 2.52 -4.11 -16.99
N PHE A 73 2.89 -5.30 -16.51
CA PHE A 73 4.23 -5.84 -16.69
C PHE A 73 4.35 -6.71 -17.95
N ALA A 74 3.24 -7.12 -18.58
CA ALA A 74 3.26 -7.97 -19.77
C ALA A 74 4.07 -7.36 -20.93
N ASP A 75 4.03 -6.03 -21.06
CA ASP A 75 4.69 -5.29 -22.15
C ASP A 75 6.00 -4.60 -21.71
N LYS A 76 6.46 -4.82 -20.47
CA LYS A 76 7.65 -4.14 -19.94
C LYS A 76 8.90 -5.00 -20.07
N VAL A 77 9.88 -4.48 -20.79
CA VAL A 77 11.23 -5.04 -20.84
C VAL A 77 11.99 -4.56 -19.61
N VAL A 78 12.37 -5.50 -18.74
CA VAL A 78 13.21 -5.27 -17.56
C VAL A 78 14.58 -5.93 -17.76
N CYS A 79 15.59 -5.46 -17.02
CA CYS A 79 16.91 -6.11 -17.01
C CYS A 79 16.87 -7.43 -16.23
N MET A 80 17.81 -8.34 -16.52
CA MET A 80 17.99 -9.63 -15.82
C MET A 80 18.73 -9.45 -14.49
N MET A 81 18.22 -8.59 -13.62
CA MET A 81 18.76 -8.34 -12.28
C MET A 81 17.77 -8.81 -11.22
N TYR A 82 18.28 -9.28 -10.09
CA TYR A 82 17.45 -9.59 -8.93
C TYR A 82 17.37 -8.37 -8.00
N HIS A 83 16.14 -7.91 -7.75
CA HIS A 83 15.85 -6.91 -6.72
C HIS A 83 14.88 -7.52 -5.71
N GLU A 84 15.33 -7.71 -4.47
CA GLU A 84 14.54 -8.27 -3.39
C GLU A 84 13.34 -7.37 -3.07
N ASN A 85 12.13 -7.93 -3.05
CA ASN A 85 10.92 -7.19 -2.75
C ASN A 85 9.89 -8.07 -2.01
N GLU A 86 8.97 -7.44 -1.29
CA GLU A 86 7.94 -8.09 -0.49
C GLU A 86 6.70 -8.51 -1.30
N GLY A 87 6.74 -8.33 -2.63
CA GLY A 87 5.66 -8.62 -3.55
C GLY A 87 5.09 -7.39 -4.24
N LEU A 88 3.95 -7.61 -4.89
CA LEU A 88 3.33 -6.65 -5.80
C LEU A 88 2.27 -5.82 -5.07
N ILE A 89 2.26 -4.53 -5.35
CA ILE A 89 1.24 -3.59 -4.85
C ILE A 89 0.65 -2.76 -5.98
N ARG A 90 -0.60 -2.37 -5.80
CA ARG A 90 -1.29 -1.37 -6.61
C ARG A 90 -1.61 -0.17 -5.74
N ILE A 91 -1.13 1.01 -6.15
CA ILE A 91 -1.42 2.26 -5.47
C ILE A 91 -2.89 2.61 -5.71
N THR A 92 -3.63 2.84 -4.64
CA THR A 92 -5.05 3.20 -4.64
C THR A 92 -5.28 4.68 -4.33
N ASP A 93 -4.36 5.33 -3.63
CA ASP A 93 -4.38 6.77 -3.32
C ASP A 93 -2.94 7.29 -3.21
N LEU A 94 -2.68 8.50 -3.72
CA LEU A 94 -1.38 9.16 -3.65
C LEU A 94 -1.60 10.62 -3.25
N LYS A 95 -0.94 11.06 -2.18
CA LYS A 95 -1.01 12.41 -1.61
C LYS A 95 0.29 13.18 -1.77
#